data_AF-A0A6B2DNW0-F1
#
_entry.id   AF-A0A6B2DNW0-F1
#
_cell.length_a   1.000
_cell.length_b   1.000
_cell.length_c   1.000
_cell.angle_alpha   90.00
_cell.angle_beta   90.00
_cell.angle_gamma   90.00
#
_symmetry.space_group_name_H-M   'P 1'
#
loop_
_entity.id
_entity.type
_entity.pdbx_description
1 polymer ?
#
loop_
_entity_poly.entity_id
_entity_poly.type
_entity_poly.pdbx_seq_one_letter_code
_entity_poly.pdbx_strand_id
1 'polypeptide(L)'
;PPLAPRLLGPAGPDALDALVAGPLCTPLDTWSRGAKLPELSPGDLVAVPNVGAYGLSASLVAFLGHPLPVEVVVDGDRPGSPARTSRVELVRTTDPNHEE
;
A
#
# COMPACT_ATOMS: atom_id res chain seq x y z
N PRO A 1 -9.47 0.77 12.60
CA PRO A 1 -10.51 0.78 11.54
C PRO A 1 -10.04 -0.06 10.34
N PRO A 2 -10.93 -0.81 9.67
CA PRO A 2 -10.59 -1.47 8.41
C PRO A 2 -10.19 -0.42 7.37
N LEU A 3 -9.29 -0.78 6.45
CA LEU A 3 -8.92 0.09 5.34
C LEU A 3 -10.11 0.22 4.39
N ALA A 4 -10.34 1.42 3.87
CA ALA A 4 -11.48 1.73 2.99
C ALA A 4 -10.99 1.99 1.54
N PRO A 5 -10.70 0.94 0.76
CA PRO A 5 -10.25 1.09 -0.62
C PRO A 5 -11.35 1.69 -1.50
N ARG A 6 -10.96 2.45 -2.51
CA ARG A 6 -11.82 2.93 -3.60
C ARG A 6 -11.12 2.79 -4.95
N LEU A 7 -11.87 2.47 -6.00
CA LEU A 7 -11.35 2.46 -7.37
C LEU A 7 -10.93 3.88 -7.81
N LEU A 8 -9.78 3.98 -8.46
CA LEU A 8 -9.33 5.18 -9.17
C LEU A 8 -9.66 5.02 -10.65
N GLY A 9 -10.64 5.78 -11.14
CA GLY A 9 -11.07 5.74 -12.53
C GLY A 9 -12.59 5.65 -12.65
N PRO A 10 -13.10 5.37 -13.86
CA PRO A 10 -14.53 5.16 -14.06
C PRO A 10 -14.98 3.91 -13.29
N ALA A 11 -16.03 4.04 -12.50
CA ALA A 11 -16.66 2.93 -11.81
C ALA A 11 -17.95 2.52 -12.54
N GLY A 12 -18.21 1.22 -12.60
CA GLY A 12 -19.55 0.71 -12.89
C GLY A 12 -20.55 1.15 -11.82
N PRO A 13 -21.85 1.16 -12.12
CA PRO A 13 -22.87 1.70 -11.22
C PRO A 13 -23.09 0.86 -9.95
N ASP A 14 -22.75 -0.44 -9.99
CA ASP A 14 -23.12 -1.38 -8.94
C ASP A 14 -21.95 -1.66 -7.99
N ALA A 15 -22.15 -1.38 -6.70
CA ALA A 15 -21.21 -1.73 -5.65
C ALA A 15 -21.48 -3.15 -5.13
N LEU A 16 -20.46 -3.99 -5.21
CA LEU A 16 -20.44 -5.36 -4.71
C LEU A 16 -19.84 -5.42 -3.30
N ASP A 17 -20.22 -6.43 -2.53
CA ASP A 17 -19.52 -6.78 -1.29
C ASP A 17 -18.24 -7.56 -1.61
N ALA A 18 -17.10 -6.98 -1.25
CA ALA A 18 -15.79 -7.55 -1.54
C ALA A 18 -14.98 -7.86 -0.27
N LEU A 19 -14.29 -8.99 -0.29
CA LEU A 19 -13.13 -9.24 0.55
C LEU A 19 -11.89 -8.65 -0.14
N VAL A 20 -11.23 -7.70 0.51
CA VAL A 20 -9.99 -7.10 -0.02
C VAL A 20 -8.83 -7.58 0.82
N ALA A 21 -7.92 -8.30 0.18
CA ALA A 21 -6.70 -8.84 0.77
C ALA A 21 -5.47 -8.26 0.07
N GLY A 22 -4.33 -8.28 0.77
CA GLY A 22 -3.04 -7.99 0.18
C GLY A 22 -2.38 -9.25 -0.41
N PRO A 23 -1.10 -9.12 -0.84
CA PRO A 23 -0.39 -10.19 -1.53
C PRO A 23 0.29 -11.22 -0.62
N LEU A 24 0.28 -11.02 0.70
CA LEU A 24 1.04 -11.85 1.63
C LEU A 24 0.35 -13.21 1.86
N CYS A 25 1.14 -14.27 2.02
CA CYS A 25 0.62 -15.62 2.25
C CYS A 25 0.13 -15.86 3.69
N THR A 26 -0.71 -14.96 4.20
CA THR A 26 -1.32 -15.05 5.54
C THR A 26 -2.75 -14.49 5.53
N PRO A 27 -3.70 -15.13 6.25
CA PRO A 27 -5.05 -14.58 6.39
C PRO A 27 -5.09 -13.24 7.15
N LEU A 28 -4.01 -12.88 7.84
CA LEU A 28 -3.86 -11.58 8.50
C LEU A 28 -3.74 -10.43 7.51
N ASP A 29 -3.33 -10.69 6.26
CA ASP A 29 -3.23 -9.68 5.21
C ASP A 29 -4.59 -9.43 4.54
N THR A 30 -5.57 -9.06 5.38
CA THR A 30 -6.91 -8.66 4.96
C THR A 30 -7.09 -7.18 5.28
N TRP A 31 -7.40 -6.37 4.26
CA TRP A 31 -7.65 -4.93 4.41
C TRP A 31 -9.07 -4.66 4.90
N SER A 32 -10.05 -5.37 4.32
CA SER A 32 -11.48 -5.25 4.63
C SER A 32 -12.25 -6.52 4.28
N ARG A 33 -13.25 -6.87 5.10
CA ARG A 33 -14.21 -7.96 4.87
C ARG A 33 -15.59 -7.34 4.65
N GLY A 34 -15.93 -6.99 3.42
CA GLY A 34 -17.16 -6.26 3.09
C GLY A 34 -16.92 -4.82 2.62
N ALA A 35 -15.83 -4.59 1.88
CA ALA A 35 -15.66 -3.33 1.17
C ALA A 35 -16.72 -3.22 0.07
N LYS A 36 -17.33 -2.04 -0.08
CA LYS A 36 -18.24 -1.74 -1.19
C LYS A 36 -17.44 -1.22 -2.37
N LEU A 37 -17.23 -2.06 -3.38
CA LEU A 37 -16.43 -1.75 -4.56
C LEU A 37 -17.18 -2.13 -5.84
N PRO A 38 -17.02 -1.40 -6.95
CA PRO A 38 -17.46 -1.89 -8.25
C PRO A 38 -16.69 -3.17 -8.62
N GLU A 39 -17.12 -3.85 -9.69
CA GLU A 39 -16.31 -4.92 -10.28
C GLU A 39 -14.91 -4.41 -10.63
N LEU A 40 -13.89 -5.14 -10.19
CA LEU A 40 -12.48 -4.83 -10.42
C LEU A 40 -11.87 -5.82 -11.40
N SER A 41 -10.97 -5.32 -12.24
CA SER A 41 -10.15 -6.12 -13.16
C SER A 41 -8.66 -6.00 -12.84
N PRO A 42 -7.83 -7.00 -13.18
CA PRO A 42 -6.38 -6.86 -13.12
C PRO A 42 -5.91 -5.62 -13.88
N GLY A 43 -5.11 -4.78 -13.21
CA GLY A 43 -4.66 -3.50 -13.75
C GLY A 43 -5.40 -2.28 -13.19
N ASP A 44 -6.57 -2.47 -12.58
CA ASP A 44 -7.26 -1.40 -11.86
C ASP A 44 -6.44 -0.90 -10.67
N LEU A 45 -6.48 0.40 -10.44
CA LEU A 45 -5.80 1.04 -9.32
C LEU A 45 -6.80 1.36 -8.22
N VAL A 46 -6.50 0.95 -6.99
CA VAL A 46 -7.30 1.30 -5.81
C VAL A 46 -6.51 2.25 -4.91
N ALA A 47 -7.20 3.25 -4.38
CA ALA A 47 -6.65 4.15 -3.37
C ALA A 47 -7.20 3.82 -1.99
N VAL A 48 -6.33 3.89 -0.99
CA VAL A 48 -6.73 3.83 0.42
C VAL A 48 -6.47 5.22 1.04
N PRO A 49 -7.52 6.01 1.36
CA PRO A 49 -7.35 7.33 1.93
C PRO A 49 -6.93 7.27 3.40
N ASN A 50 -6.46 8.40 3.94
CA ASN A 50 -6.14 8.57 5.37
C ASN A 50 -5.03 7.64 5.90
N VAL A 51 -4.07 7.28 5.04
CA VAL A 51 -2.91 6.41 5.39
C VAL A 51 -1.58 7.17 5.47
N GLY A 52 -1.62 8.50 5.51
CA GLY A 52 -0.42 9.35 5.54
C GLY A 52 0.35 9.35 6.87
N ALA A 53 -0.27 8.90 7.96
CA ALA A 53 0.36 8.77 9.26
C ALA A 53 0.34 7.30 9.71
N TYR A 54 1.45 6.84 10.30
CA TYR A 54 1.61 5.48 10.82
C TYR A 54 1.36 4.34 9.81
N GLY A 55 1.33 4.64 8.50
CA GLY A 55 1.24 3.61 7.46
C GLY A 55 2.54 2.81 7.40
N LEU A 56 3.53 3.32 6.67
CA LEU A 56 4.84 2.68 6.53
C LEU A 56 5.51 2.44 7.90
N SER A 57 5.52 3.45 8.77
CA SER A 57 6.31 3.42 10.01
C SER A 57 5.79 2.48 11.10
N ALA A 58 4.51 2.08 11.06
CA ALA A 58 3.96 1.08 11.98
C ALA A 58 3.72 -0.29 11.33
N SER A 59 4.06 -0.44 10.04
CA SER A 59 3.91 -1.69 9.31
C SER A 59 5.00 -2.71 9.68
N LEU A 60 4.70 -3.99 9.48
CA LEU A 60 5.68 -5.07 9.57
C LEU A 60 6.55 -5.10 8.30
N VAL A 61 7.35 -4.05 8.08
CA VAL A 61 8.02 -3.74 6.81
C VAL A 61 9.01 -4.79 6.30
N ALA A 62 9.50 -5.69 7.16
CA ALA A 62 10.38 -6.79 6.78
C ALA A 62 9.64 -8.14 6.61
N PHE A 63 8.33 -8.18 6.85
CA PHE A 63 7.57 -9.41 6.86
C PHE A 63 7.42 -9.96 5.43
N LEU A 64 7.82 -11.22 5.23
CA LEU A 64 7.88 -11.91 3.93
C LEU A 64 8.76 -11.24 2.86
N GLY A 65 9.62 -10.29 3.23
CA GLY A 65 10.69 -9.78 2.36
C GLY A 65 10.25 -9.03 1.10
N HIS A 66 9.02 -8.50 1.06
CA HIS A 66 8.59 -7.64 -0.04
C HIS A 66 9.38 -6.32 -0.05
N PRO A 67 9.68 -5.74 -1.23
CA PRO A 67 10.25 -4.40 -1.32
C PRO A 67 9.35 -3.36 -0.64
N LEU A 68 9.93 -2.39 0.06
CA LEU A 68 9.16 -1.30 0.66
C LEU A 68 8.51 -0.42 -0.43
N PRO A 69 7.33 0.16 -0.16
CA PRO A 69 6.63 0.99 -1.14
C PRO A 69 7.44 2.25 -1.50
N VAL A 70 7.20 2.77 -2.70
CA VAL A 70 7.69 4.10 -3.08
C VAL A 70 6.80 5.15 -2.45
N GLU A 71 7.41 6.19 -1.88
CA GLU A 71 6.73 7.41 -1.44
C GLU A 71 6.93 8.50 -2.48
N VAL A 72 5.84 9.11 -2.91
CA VAL A 72 5.83 10.20 -3.89
C VAL A 72 5.20 11.42 -3.24
N VAL A 73 5.94 12.52 -3.17
CA VAL A 73 5.48 13.81 -2.65
C VAL A 73 5.27 14.77 -3.81
N VAL A 74 4.05 15.28 -3.91
CA VAL A 74 3.64 16.29 -4.88
C VAL A 74 3.36 17.62 -4.19
N ASP A 75 3.72 18.73 -4.84
CA ASP A 75 3.41 20.07 -4.35
C ASP A 75 2.02 20.50 -4.85
N GLY A 76 1.07 20.59 -3.94
CA GLY A 76 -0.30 20.99 -4.25
C GLY A 76 -0.44 22.46 -4.68
N ASP A 77 0.48 23.32 -4.25
CA ASP A 77 0.46 24.75 -4.57
C ASP A 77 1.16 25.04 -5.90
N ARG A 78 1.95 24.09 -6.41
CA ARG A 78 2.65 24.19 -7.70
C ARG A 78 2.40 22.97 -8.60
N PRO A 79 1.19 22.86 -9.19
CA PRO A 79 0.88 21.84 -10.17
C PRO A 79 1.90 21.81 -11.32
N GLY A 80 2.38 20.62 -11.67
CA GLY A 80 3.38 20.42 -12.73
C GLY A 80 4.84 20.53 -12.28
N SER A 81 5.10 20.92 -11.02
CA SER A 81 6.43 20.76 -10.45
C SER A 81 6.82 19.26 -10.36
N PRO A 82 8.10 18.90 -10.53
CA PRO A 82 8.53 17.51 -10.42
C PRO A 82 8.21 16.94 -9.04
N ALA A 83 7.57 15.77 -9.00
CA ALA A 83 7.34 15.05 -7.76
C ALA A 83 8.68 14.59 -7.16
N ARG A 84 8.77 14.60 -5.82
CA ARG A 84 9.89 13.98 -5.11
C ARG A 84 9.55 12.52 -4.84
N THR A 85 10.46 11.63 -5.21
CA THR A 85 10.26 10.18 -5.10
C THR A 85 11.34 9.60 -4.19
N SER A 86 10.93 8.82 -3.19
CA SER A 86 11.83 8.14 -2.26
C SER A 86 11.35 6.73 -1.96
N ARG A 87 12.26 5.88 -1.48
CA ARG A 87 11.97 4.56 -0.95
C ARG A 87 12.92 4.28 0.20
N VAL A 88 12.40 3.73 1.29
CA VAL A 88 13.23 3.22 2.39
C VAL A 88 13.78 1.85 1.99
N GLU A 89 15.05 1.58 2.28
CA GLU A 89 15.66 0.27 2.07
C GLU A 89 16.02 -0.38 3.41
N LEU A 90 15.73 -1.67 3.52
CA LEU A 90 16.16 -2.48 4.66
C LEU A 90 17.33 -3.34 4.21
N VAL A 91 18.51 -3.04 4.73
CA VAL A 91 19.74 -3.76 4.41
C VAL A 91 20.15 -4.58 5.62
N ARG A 92 20.34 -5.88 5.43
CA ARG A 92 20.99 -6.74 6.43
C ARG A 92 22.50 -6.63 6.25
N THR A 93 23.20 -6.21 7.29
CA THR A 93 24.66 -6.20 7.35
C THR A 93 25.14 -7.34 8.25
N THR A 94 26.25 -7.96 7.89
CA THR A 94 26.96 -8.90 8.76
C THR A 94 27.74 -8.13 9.81
N ASP A 95 27.77 -8.61 11.05
CA ASP A 95 28.69 -8.09 12.07
C ASP A 95 30.07 -8.72 11.87
N PRO A 96 31.12 -7.93 11.58
CA PRO A 96 32.46 -8.45 11.34
C PRO A 96 33.09 -9.14 12.56
N ASN A 97 32.58 -8.93 13.78
CA ASN A 97 33.12 -9.57 14.99
C ASN A 97 32.47 -10.92 15.30
N HIS A 98 31.51 -11.36 14.49
CA HIS A 98 30.75 -12.60 14.68
C HIS A 98 30.70 -13.44 13.38
N GLU A 99 31.73 -13.33 12.54
CA GLU A 99 31.99 -14.29 11.46
C GLU A 99 32.52 -15.60 12.09
N GLU A 100 31.74 -16.67 12.01
CA GLU A 100 32.19 -18.04 12.27
C GLU A 100 32.66 -18.70 10.96
#